data_AF-A0A347VMY9-F1
#
_entry.id   AF-A0A347VMY9-F1
#
_cell.length_a   1.000
_cell.length_b   1.000
_cell.length_c   1.000
_cell.angle_alpha   90.00
_cell.angle_beta   90.00
_cell.angle_gamma   90.00
#
_symmetry.space_group_name_H-M   'P 1'
#
loop_
_entity.id
_entity.type
_entity.pdbx_description
1 polymer ?
#
loop_
_entity_poly.entity_id
_entity_poly.type
_entity_poly.pdbx_seq_one_letter_code
_entity_poly.pdbx_strand_id
1 'polypeptide(L)'
;MKKILCIIGFSIVAICGIFFYLQGKEKATYSIDSKLLDSKGESKINKIIVHKGKRELSVYQNDTLLKTYKIALGRNPVGHKQFEGDKKTPEGEYFIDSKNPNSKFYMNLGISYPNAKDRAYAASQGKSAGGDIKIHGLPNGFNGLRELFASYGDWTDGCIALFDADMYELYHAVPLKTKIIILP
;
A
#
# COMPACT_ATOMS: atom_id res chain seq x y z
N MET A 1 -19.68 -13.84 -69.99
CA MET A 1 -20.29 -13.52 -68.68
C MET A 1 -19.56 -14.28 -67.59
N LYS A 2 -18.83 -13.60 -66.71
CA LYS A 2 -18.61 -13.98 -65.30
C LYS A 2 -17.98 -12.77 -64.61
N LYS A 3 -18.76 -12.22 -63.68
CA LYS A 3 -18.46 -11.11 -62.78
C LYS A 3 -17.79 -11.67 -61.51
N ILE A 4 -17.00 -10.83 -60.82
CA ILE A 4 -16.81 -10.80 -59.35
C ILE A 4 -15.93 -11.97 -58.80
N LEU A 5 -14.98 -11.83 -57.88
CA LEU A 5 -14.86 -10.96 -56.70
C LEU A 5 -13.39 -10.81 -56.27
N CYS A 6 -13.01 -9.59 -55.90
CA CYS A 6 -11.83 -9.30 -55.10
C CYS A 6 -12.14 -9.69 -53.64
N ILE A 7 -11.41 -10.62 -53.04
CA ILE A 7 -11.37 -10.78 -51.58
C ILE A 7 -9.93 -10.59 -51.14
N ILE A 8 -9.70 -9.44 -50.53
CA ILE A 8 -8.49 -9.04 -49.85
C ILE A 8 -8.30 -10.03 -48.69
N GLY A 9 -7.28 -10.88 -48.77
CA GLY A 9 -6.85 -11.72 -47.67
C GLY A 9 -6.25 -10.84 -46.58
N PHE A 10 -7.08 -10.30 -45.69
CA PHE A 10 -6.62 -9.78 -44.42
C PHE A 10 -6.22 -10.97 -43.55
N SER A 11 -4.92 -11.19 -43.47
CA SER A 11 -4.24 -12.20 -42.66
C SER A 11 -4.93 -12.43 -41.31
N ILE A 12 -5.54 -13.61 -41.15
CA ILE A 12 -6.15 -14.11 -39.90
C ILE A 12 -5.19 -14.02 -38.71
N VAL A 13 -3.88 -13.92 -38.96
CA VAL A 13 -2.81 -13.76 -37.96
C VAL A 13 -2.96 -12.48 -37.13
N ALA A 14 -3.42 -11.36 -37.71
CA ALA A 14 -3.53 -10.09 -36.99
C ALA A 14 -4.73 -10.04 -36.02
N ILE A 15 -5.82 -10.72 -36.37
CA ILE A 15 -7.04 -10.74 -35.54
C ILE A 15 -6.83 -11.64 -34.32
N CYS A 16 -6.14 -12.79 -34.45
CA CYS A 16 -5.80 -13.63 -33.30
C CYS A 16 -4.86 -12.94 -32.31
N GLY A 17 -3.88 -12.15 -32.78
CA GLY A 17 -2.98 -11.39 -31.91
C GLY A 17 -3.69 -10.30 -31.10
N ILE A 18 -4.66 -9.61 -31.71
CA ILE A 18 -5.51 -8.63 -31.02
C ILE A 18 -6.51 -9.32 -30.08
N PHE A 19 -7.06 -10.47 -30.47
CA PHE A 19 -7.94 -11.26 -29.60
C PHE A 19 -7.22 -11.80 -28.36
N PHE A 20 -5.97 -12.28 -28.50
CA PHE A 20 -5.14 -12.66 -27.35
C PHE A 20 -4.71 -11.46 -26.49
N TYR A 21 -4.45 -10.29 -27.09
CA TYR A 21 -4.17 -9.06 -26.33
C TYR A 21 -5.39 -8.58 -25.51
N LEU A 22 -6.61 -8.91 -25.95
CA LEU A 22 -7.87 -8.54 -25.29
C LEU A 22 -8.43 -9.65 -24.39
N GLN A 23 -7.93 -10.89 -24.48
CA GLN A 23 -8.30 -12.01 -23.62
C GLN A 23 -7.28 -12.20 -22.49
N GLY A 24 -7.55 -11.55 -21.35
CA GLY A 24 -7.04 -12.02 -20.06
C GLY A 24 -5.88 -11.23 -19.47
N LYS A 25 -6.15 -9.99 -19.04
CA LYS A 25 -5.55 -9.56 -17.77
C LYS A 25 -6.22 -10.39 -16.68
N GLU A 26 -5.68 -11.58 -16.37
CA GLU A 26 -6.01 -12.25 -15.12
C GLU A 26 -5.86 -11.20 -14.01
N LYS A 27 -6.96 -10.86 -13.34
CA LYS A 27 -6.87 -10.09 -12.10
C LYS A 27 -6.01 -10.94 -11.19
N ALA A 28 -4.82 -10.47 -10.83
CA ALA A 28 -3.95 -11.16 -9.91
C ALA A 28 -4.77 -11.53 -8.66
N THR A 29 -4.99 -12.82 -8.46
CA THR A 29 -5.73 -13.32 -7.31
C THR A 29 -4.75 -13.31 -6.14
N TYR A 30 -4.76 -12.23 -5.36
CA TYR A 30 -4.01 -12.17 -4.11
C TYR A 30 -4.70 -13.02 -3.05
N SER A 31 -3.91 -13.70 -2.21
CA SER A 31 -4.39 -14.53 -1.12
C SER A 31 -3.92 -13.98 0.22
N ILE A 32 -4.67 -14.25 1.28
CA ILE A 32 -4.27 -13.92 2.65
C ILE A 32 -3.46 -15.09 3.21
N ASP A 33 -2.26 -14.85 3.74
CA ASP A 33 -1.48 -15.85 4.47
C ASP A 33 -2.27 -16.35 5.70
N SER A 34 -2.50 -17.65 5.75
CA SER A 34 -3.21 -18.34 6.84
C SER A 34 -2.63 -18.06 8.23
N LYS A 35 -1.36 -17.66 8.35
CA LYS A 35 -0.75 -17.26 9.63
C LYS A 35 -1.42 -16.03 10.24
N LEU A 36 -2.01 -15.17 9.42
CA LEU A 36 -2.66 -13.94 9.87
C LEU A 36 -4.08 -14.15 10.41
N LEU A 37 -4.68 -15.30 10.09
CA LEU A 37 -6.05 -15.64 10.46
C LEU A 37 -6.08 -16.82 11.43
N ASP A 38 -7.09 -16.89 12.29
CA ASP A 38 -7.36 -18.05 13.13
C ASP A 38 -8.13 -19.14 12.39
N SER A 39 -8.48 -20.23 13.08
CA SER A 39 -9.21 -21.35 12.49
C SER A 39 -10.63 -21.00 12.02
N LYS A 40 -11.17 -19.85 12.44
CA LYS A 40 -12.48 -19.33 12.03
C LYS A 40 -12.36 -18.30 10.90
N GLY A 41 -11.14 -17.98 10.47
CA GLY A 41 -10.88 -16.92 9.48
C GLY A 41 -10.88 -15.51 10.07
N GLU A 42 -10.87 -15.38 11.40
CA GLU A 42 -10.79 -14.08 12.08
C GLU A 42 -9.34 -13.61 12.18
N SER A 43 -9.12 -12.30 12.22
CA SER A 43 -7.76 -11.75 12.31
C SER A 43 -7.10 -12.07 13.64
N LYS A 44 -5.85 -12.54 13.57
CA LYS A 44 -4.95 -12.63 14.73
C LYS A 44 -4.20 -11.33 15.02
N ILE A 45 -4.22 -10.38 14.09
CA ILE A 45 -3.41 -9.17 14.15
C ILE A 45 -4.03 -8.20 15.16
N ASN A 46 -3.26 -7.82 16.17
CA ASN A 46 -3.64 -6.77 17.13
C ASN A 46 -2.59 -5.66 17.29
N LYS A 47 -1.40 -5.83 16.71
CA LYS A 47 -0.30 -4.86 16.76
C LYS A 47 0.48 -4.85 15.45
N ILE A 48 0.82 -3.64 15.00
CA ILE A 48 1.73 -3.37 13.89
C ILE A 48 2.95 -2.64 14.44
N ILE A 49 4.15 -3.06 14.03
CA ILE A 49 5.40 -2.35 14.32
C ILE A 49 6.07 -2.01 13.01
N VAL A 50 6.38 -0.73 12.80
CA VAL A 50 7.11 -0.23 11.65
C VAL A 50 8.51 0.16 12.12
N HIS A 51 9.54 -0.40 11.50
CA HIS A 51 10.93 -0.01 11.71
C HIS A 51 11.42 0.76 10.50
N LYS A 52 11.49 2.09 10.61
CA LYS A 52 11.83 2.94 9.47
C LYS A 52 13.26 2.69 8.98
N GLY A 53 14.21 2.53 9.89
CA GLY A 53 15.60 2.22 9.60
C GLY A 53 15.78 0.94 8.77
N LYS A 54 14.91 -0.05 9.01
CA LYS A 54 14.94 -1.35 8.32
C LYS A 54 14.06 -1.43 7.07
N ARG A 55 13.17 -0.45 6.86
CA ARG A 55 12.13 -0.49 5.81
C ARG A 55 11.27 -1.74 5.95
N GLU A 56 10.85 -2.00 7.18
CA GLU A 56 10.03 -3.15 7.55
C GLU A 56 8.76 -2.72 8.27
N LEU A 57 7.63 -3.33 7.88
CA LEU A 57 6.38 -3.33 8.64
C LEU A 57 6.12 -4.76 9.09
N SER A 58 5.93 -4.96 10.39
CA SER A 58 5.68 -6.28 10.98
C SER A 58 4.34 -6.31 11.69
N VAL A 59 3.61 -7.41 11.53
CA VAL A 59 2.29 -7.63 12.16
C VAL A 59 2.39 -8.74 13.21
N TYR A 60 1.72 -8.52 14.34
CA TYR A 60 1.83 -9.35 15.54
C TYR A 60 0.48 -9.77 16.08
N GLN A 61 0.46 -10.95 16.71
CA GLN A 61 -0.53 -11.35 17.71
C GLN A 61 0.13 -11.25 19.08
N ASN A 62 -0.23 -10.24 19.87
CA ASN A 62 0.46 -9.92 21.12
C ASN A 62 1.96 -9.69 20.86
N ASP A 63 2.84 -10.54 21.37
CA ASP A 63 4.29 -10.47 21.16
C ASP A 63 4.81 -11.49 20.15
N THR A 64 3.91 -12.29 19.56
CA THR A 64 4.25 -13.25 18.51
C THR A 64 4.26 -12.55 17.15
N LEU A 65 5.42 -12.52 16.50
CA LEU A 65 5.55 -12.06 15.12
C LEU A 65 4.82 -13.02 14.18
N LEU A 66 3.89 -12.49 13.38
CA LEU A 66 3.18 -13.28 12.38
C LEU A 66 3.84 -13.15 11.00
N LYS A 67 4.18 -11.92 10.59
CA LYS A 67 4.76 -11.62 9.26
C LYS A 67 5.47 -10.27 9.23
N THR A 68 6.42 -10.13 8.33
CA THR A 68 7.15 -8.89 8.02
C THR A 68 7.05 -8.59 6.53
N TYR A 69 6.82 -7.33 6.20
CA TYR A 69 6.68 -6.79 4.85
C TYR A 69 7.76 -5.75 4.59
N LYS A 70 8.24 -5.70 3.34
CA LYS A 70 9.08 -4.60 2.87
C LYS A 70 8.21 -3.38 2.61
N ILE A 71 8.71 -2.20 2.99
CA ILE A 71 8.00 -0.93 2.80
C ILE A 71 8.87 0.12 2.16
N ALA A 72 8.22 1.13 1.57
CA ALA A 72 8.83 2.41 1.25
C ALA A 72 8.18 3.51 2.10
N LEU A 73 8.96 4.53 2.45
CA LEU A 73 8.56 5.61 3.36
C LEU A 73 8.43 6.95 2.62
N GLY A 74 8.21 8.00 3.42
CA GLY A 74 8.37 9.37 2.99
C GLY A 74 9.78 9.66 2.48
N ARG A 75 9.90 10.49 1.44
CA ARG A 75 11.18 10.88 0.81
C ARG A 75 12.19 11.52 1.77
N ASN A 76 11.76 11.94 2.95
CA ASN A 76 12.61 12.37 4.05
C ASN A 76 12.43 11.40 5.23
N PRO A 77 12.95 10.18 5.18
CA PRO A 77 12.55 9.11 6.10
C PRO A 77 13.12 9.26 7.51
N VAL A 78 14.10 10.13 7.74
CA VAL A 78 14.78 10.24 9.04
C VAL A 78 14.05 11.20 9.98
N GLY A 79 13.73 10.71 11.18
CA GLY A 79 13.11 11.47 12.25
C GLY A 79 11.58 11.56 12.17
N HIS A 80 10.98 12.00 13.27
CA HIS A 80 9.53 12.18 13.40
C HIS A 80 8.99 13.27 12.45
N LYS A 81 7.81 13.01 11.88
CA LYS A 81 7.03 13.98 11.11
C LYS A 81 6.56 15.11 12.00
N GLN A 82 6.96 16.34 11.69
CA GLN A 82 6.67 17.51 12.50
C GLN A 82 5.67 18.45 11.82
N PHE A 83 5.72 18.54 10.49
CA PHE A 83 4.94 19.53 9.74
C PHE A 83 4.37 18.95 8.45
N GLU A 84 3.30 19.59 7.96
CA GLU A 84 2.82 19.38 6.61
C GLU A 84 3.95 19.64 5.59
N GLY A 85 4.08 18.77 4.59
CA GLY A 85 5.07 18.91 3.52
C GLY A 85 6.53 18.57 3.88
N ASP A 86 6.84 18.17 5.12
CA ASP A 86 8.22 17.79 5.51
C ASP A 86 8.70 16.42 4.96
N LYS A 87 7.79 15.69 4.31
CA LYS A 87 7.98 14.38 3.66
C LYS A 87 8.47 13.28 4.59
N LYS A 88 8.27 13.44 5.90
CA LYS A 88 8.62 12.43 6.90
C LYS A 88 7.44 11.50 7.16
N THR A 89 7.73 10.22 7.36
CA THR A 89 6.79 9.29 8.01
C THR A 89 6.86 9.49 9.52
N PRO A 90 5.73 9.63 10.23
CA PRO A 90 5.71 9.90 11.67
C PRO A 90 6.39 8.78 12.48
N GLU A 91 6.81 9.11 13.69
CA GLU A 91 7.34 8.17 14.69
C GLU A 91 6.48 8.28 15.96
N GLY A 92 6.15 7.16 16.60
CA GLY A 92 5.32 7.14 17.80
C GLY A 92 4.17 6.12 17.72
N GLU A 93 3.20 6.28 18.61
CA GLU A 93 2.06 5.37 18.74
C GLU A 93 0.79 5.98 18.13
N TYR A 94 0.14 5.19 17.28
CA TYR A 94 -1.11 5.53 16.60
C TYR A 94 -2.01 4.29 16.53
N PHE A 95 -3.16 4.42 15.86
CA PHE A 95 -4.01 3.29 15.52
C PHE A 95 -4.49 3.37 14.07
N ILE A 96 -4.90 2.23 13.53
CA ILE A 96 -5.58 2.17 12.24
C ILE A 96 -7.01 2.70 12.43
N ASP A 97 -7.35 3.79 11.75
CA ASP A 97 -8.61 4.52 11.98
C ASP A 97 -9.62 4.41 10.85
N SER A 98 -9.17 3.97 9.66
CA SER A 98 -9.99 3.91 8.46
C SER A 98 -9.44 2.88 7.48
N LYS A 99 -10.31 2.40 6.59
CA LYS A 99 -9.98 1.49 5.49
C LYS A 99 -10.68 2.00 4.24
N ASN A 100 -9.94 2.16 3.14
CA ASN A 100 -10.50 2.59 1.87
C ASN A 100 -10.05 1.66 0.73
N PRO A 101 -10.97 0.89 0.11
CA PRO A 101 -10.62 0.05 -1.03
C PRO A 101 -10.54 0.84 -2.35
N ASN A 102 -11.13 2.04 -2.40
CA ASN A 102 -11.28 2.87 -3.59
C ASN A 102 -10.52 4.20 -3.41
N SER A 103 -9.21 4.14 -3.58
CA SER A 103 -8.33 5.31 -3.44
C SER A 103 -7.54 5.57 -4.73
N LYS A 104 -6.72 6.65 -4.76
CA LYS A 104 -5.79 6.89 -5.87
C LYS A 104 -4.64 5.86 -5.93
N PHE A 105 -4.45 5.12 -4.86
CA PHE A 105 -3.52 4.00 -4.71
C PHE A 105 -4.29 2.69 -4.52
N TYR A 106 -3.61 1.56 -4.71
CA TYR A 106 -4.19 0.25 -4.49
C TYR A 106 -4.46 0.00 -3.01
N MET A 107 -5.72 0.20 -2.59
CA MET A 107 -6.20 0.14 -1.20
C MET A 107 -5.43 1.02 -0.21
N ASN A 108 -6.05 1.39 0.90
CA ASN A 108 -5.28 1.96 2.02
C ASN A 108 -5.91 1.73 3.39
N LEU A 109 -5.04 1.79 4.40
CA LEU A 109 -5.36 1.88 5.81
C LEU A 109 -4.95 3.28 6.31
N GLY A 110 -5.85 4.00 6.96
CA GLY A 110 -5.52 5.28 7.60
C GLY A 110 -4.81 5.08 8.94
N ILE A 111 -3.81 5.91 9.20
CA ILE A 111 -3.12 6.00 10.48
C ILE A 111 -3.63 7.26 11.18
N SER A 112 -3.95 7.16 12.47
CA SER A 112 -4.50 8.25 13.29
C SER A 112 -3.53 9.41 13.59
N TYR A 113 -2.51 9.61 12.75
CA TYR A 113 -1.65 10.79 12.77
C TYR A 113 -2.41 11.99 12.19
N PRO A 114 -2.30 13.19 12.77
CA PRO A 114 -1.50 13.53 13.95
C PRO A 114 -2.21 13.19 15.26
N ASN A 115 -1.45 12.90 16.32
CA ASN A 115 -1.97 12.84 17.68
C ASN A 115 -1.98 14.24 18.34
N ALA A 116 -2.39 14.34 19.62
CA ALA A 116 -2.45 15.62 20.33
C ALA A 116 -1.07 16.29 20.51
N LYS A 117 -0.01 15.51 20.75
CA LYS A 117 1.37 16.02 20.88
C LYS A 117 1.88 16.54 19.54
N ASP A 118 1.63 15.81 18.46
CA ASP A 118 2.04 16.21 17.10
C ASP A 118 1.40 17.56 16.71
N ARG A 119 0.09 17.70 16.96
CA ARG A 119 -0.64 18.96 16.74
C ARG A 119 -0.12 20.10 17.61
N ALA A 120 0.08 19.86 18.91
CA ALA A 120 0.54 20.87 19.85
C ALA A 120 1.95 21.37 19.48
N TYR A 121 2.85 20.45 19.11
CA TYR A 121 4.19 20.81 18.64
C TYR A 121 4.13 21.66 17.37
N ALA A 122 3.40 21.22 16.35
CA ALA A 122 3.26 22.00 15.11
C ALA A 122 2.68 23.40 15.36
N ALA A 123 1.63 23.49 16.18
CA ALA A 123 1.00 24.76 16.55
C ALA A 123 1.96 25.70 17.28
N SER A 124 2.80 25.19 18.20
CA SER A 124 3.83 25.98 18.88
C SER A 124 4.85 26.61 17.92
N GLN A 125 4.99 26.04 16.72
CA GLN A 125 5.88 26.53 15.66
C GLN A 125 5.13 27.36 14.61
N GLY A 126 3.85 27.68 14.84
CA GLY A 126 2.99 28.41 13.89
C GLY A 126 2.68 27.62 12.61
N LYS A 127 2.71 26.28 12.66
CA LYS A 127 2.55 25.39 11.50
C LYS A 127 1.47 24.33 11.71
N SER A 128 1.02 23.75 10.59
CA SER A 128 0.18 22.55 10.57
C SER A 128 1.05 21.28 10.69
N ALA A 129 0.59 20.29 11.48
CA ALA A 129 1.22 18.96 11.52
C ALA A 129 0.95 18.16 10.22
N GLY A 130 0.01 18.62 9.39
CA GLY A 130 -0.55 17.87 8.28
C GLY A 130 -1.47 16.74 8.75
N GLY A 131 -1.66 15.74 7.89
CA GLY A 131 -2.50 14.57 8.16
C GLY A 131 -2.39 13.54 7.04
N ASP A 132 -3.44 12.75 6.85
CA ASP A 132 -3.58 11.80 5.73
C ASP A 132 -2.44 10.78 5.59
N ILE A 133 -1.80 10.42 6.71
CA ILE A 133 -0.79 9.36 6.71
C ILE A 133 -1.49 8.01 6.60
N LYS A 134 -1.11 7.25 5.57
CA LYS A 134 -1.75 6.00 5.19
C LYS A 134 -0.73 4.91 4.96
N ILE A 135 -1.16 3.67 5.11
CA ILE A 135 -0.50 2.50 4.54
C ILE A 135 -1.21 2.18 3.23
N HIS A 136 -0.52 2.10 2.09
CA HIS A 136 -1.14 1.89 0.79
C HIS A 136 -0.29 1.06 -0.18
N GLY A 137 -0.91 0.55 -1.24
CA GLY A 137 -0.21 -0.14 -2.33
C GLY A 137 0.42 0.83 -3.33
N LEU A 138 0.67 0.36 -4.56
CA LEU A 138 1.21 1.21 -5.62
C LEU A 138 0.15 2.21 -6.14
N PRO A 139 0.56 3.30 -6.81
CA PRO A 139 -0.37 4.17 -7.53
C PRO A 139 -1.18 3.36 -8.54
N ASN A 140 -2.49 3.63 -8.65
CA ASN A 140 -3.33 2.90 -9.60
C ASN A 140 -2.83 3.09 -11.04
N GLY A 141 -2.74 1.99 -11.80
CA GLY A 141 -2.19 1.97 -13.16
C GLY A 141 -0.67 1.80 -13.23
N PHE A 142 0.03 1.74 -12.09
CA PHE A 142 1.49 1.55 -12.02
C PHE A 142 1.88 0.17 -11.46
N ASN A 143 0.93 -0.76 -11.35
CA ASN A 143 1.16 -2.12 -10.85
C ASN A 143 2.17 -2.93 -11.70
N GLY A 144 2.25 -2.65 -13.01
CA GLY A 144 3.26 -3.24 -13.91
C GLY A 144 4.67 -2.65 -13.76
N LEU A 145 4.86 -1.67 -12.87
CA LEU A 145 6.14 -0.99 -12.61
C LEU A 145 6.71 -1.38 -11.24
N ARG A 146 6.32 -2.54 -10.71
CA ARG A 146 6.76 -3.05 -9.40
C ARG A 146 8.27 -2.98 -9.23
N GLU A 147 9.03 -3.43 -10.23
CA GLU A 147 10.48 -3.47 -10.23
C GLU A 147 11.08 -2.04 -10.18
N LEU A 148 10.46 -1.08 -10.87
CA LEU A 148 10.85 0.32 -10.80
C LEU A 148 10.66 0.87 -9.39
N PHE A 149 9.48 0.67 -8.78
CA PHE A 149 9.23 1.12 -7.41
C PHE A 149 10.13 0.42 -6.39
N ALA A 150 10.45 -0.85 -6.61
CA ALA A 150 11.43 -1.57 -5.79
C ALA A 150 12.82 -0.91 -5.84
N SER A 151 13.23 -0.39 -7.00
CA SER A 151 14.51 0.29 -7.18
C SER A 151 14.53 1.75 -6.70
N TYR A 152 13.36 2.39 -6.61
CA TYR A 152 13.25 3.82 -6.29
C TYR A 152 13.46 4.13 -4.79
N GLY A 153 13.27 3.15 -3.91
CA GLY A 153 13.45 3.33 -2.46
C GLY A 153 12.29 4.10 -1.82
N ASP A 154 12.58 5.13 -1.03
CA ASP A 154 11.58 5.93 -0.31
C ASP A 154 10.98 7.02 -1.23
N TRP A 155 9.66 6.98 -1.47
CA TRP A 155 9.03 7.78 -2.53
C TRP A 155 7.77 8.55 -2.14
N THR A 156 7.18 8.26 -0.99
CA THR A 156 5.92 8.88 -0.57
C THR A 156 6.15 10.30 -0.02
N ASP A 157 5.07 11.03 0.28
CA ASP A 157 5.13 12.30 1.01
C ASP A 157 4.95 12.14 2.53
N GLY A 158 5.04 10.90 3.05
CA GLY A 158 4.94 10.57 4.47
C GLY A 158 4.19 9.27 4.76
N CYS A 159 3.44 8.76 3.78
CA CYS A 159 2.78 7.45 3.85
C CYS A 159 3.79 6.28 3.91
N ILE A 160 3.26 5.10 4.19
CA ILE A 160 3.98 3.82 4.15
C ILE A 160 3.45 3.03 2.95
N ALA A 161 4.31 2.74 1.98
CA ALA A 161 3.91 2.03 0.77
C ALA A 161 4.35 0.57 0.78
N LEU A 162 3.47 -0.32 0.29
CA LEU A 162 3.71 -1.75 0.06
C LEU A 162 3.47 -2.07 -1.42
N PHE A 163 3.86 -3.27 -1.84
CA PHE A 163 3.36 -3.83 -3.10
C PHE A 163 1.92 -4.31 -2.97
N ASP A 164 1.18 -4.31 -4.07
CA ASP A 164 -0.26 -4.58 -4.09
C ASP A 164 -0.64 -5.93 -3.46
N ALA A 165 0.18 -6.98 -3.65
CA ALA A 165 -0.05 -8.28 -3.03
C ALA A 165 0.01 -8.23 -1.50
N ASP A 166 1.04 -7.57 -0.96
CA ASP A 166 1.21 -7.38 0.48
C ASP A 166 0.16 -6.43 1.05
N MET A 167 -0.18 -5.37 0.31
CA MET A 167 -1.23 -4.43 0.69
C MET A 167 -2.60 -5.11 0.71
N TYR A 168 -2.91 -5.98 -0.25
CA TYR A 168 -4.16 -6.75 -0.26
C TYR A 168 -4.29 -7.58 1.02
N GLU A 169 -3.26 -8.36 1.32
CA GLU A 169 -3.23 -9.20 2.52
C GLU A 169 -3.39 -8.37 3.79
N LEU A 170 -2.59 -7.30 3.94
CA LEU A 170 -2.63 -6.41 5.09
C LEU A 170 -4.00 -5.71 5.20
N TYR A 171 -4.55 -5.22 4.09
CA TYR A 171 -5.85 -4.57 4.04
C TYR A 171 -6.95 -5.49 4.53
N HIS A 172 -6.96 -6.76 4.12
CA HIS A 172 -8.00 -7.69 4.55
C HIS A 172 -7.78 -8.23 5.97
N ALA A 173 -6.54 -8.42 6.39
CA ALA A 173 -6.22 -9.01 7.69
C ALA A 173 -6.23 -8.01 8.85
N VAL A 174 -5.99 -6.71 8.65
CA VAL A 174 -5.87 -5.75 9.77
C VAL A 174 -7.24 -5.20 10.21
N PRO A 175 -7.66 -5.38 11.47
CA PRO A 175 -8.86 -4.75 12.01
C PRO A 175 -8.69 -3.23 12.20
N LEU A 176 -9.81 -2.50 12.24
CA LEU A 176 -9.82 -1.13 12.75
C LEU A 176 -9.37 -1.11 14.22
N LYS A 177 -8.82 0.02 14.67
CA LYS A 177 -8.27 0.24 16.02
C LYS A 177 -7.04 -0.60 16.36
N THR A 178 -6.50 -1.38 15.42
CA THR A 178 -5.19 -2.04 15.57
C THR A 178 -4.13 -1.02 15.93
N LYS A 179 -3.37 -1.28 16.99
CA LYS A 179 -2.25 -0.42 17.43
C LYS A 179 -1.15 -0.46 16.37
N ILE A 180 -0.60 0.70 16.02
CA ILE A 180 0.60 0.81 15.20
C ILE A 180 1.66 1.64 15.92
N ILE A 181 2.86 1.09 16.02
CA ILE A 181 4.03 1.73 16.62
C ILE A 181 5.04 1.95 15.50
N ILE A 182 5.41 3.20 15.25
CA ILE A 182 6.39 3.56 14.23
C ILE A 182 7.68 3.99 14.91
N LEU A 183 8.72 3.20 14.68
CA LEU A 183 10.04 3.33 15.28
C LEU A 183 11.04 3.87 14.24
N PRO A 184 12.13 4.52 14.70
CA PRO A 184 13.21 5.00 13.84
C PRO A 184 13.80 3.95 12.89
#